data_AF-A0A485M098-F1
#
_entry.id   AF-A0A485M098-F1
#
_cell.length_a   1.000
_cell.length_b   1.000
_cell.length_c   1.000
_cell.angle_alpha   90.00
_cell.angle_beta   90.00
_cell.angle_gamma   90.00
#
_symmetry.space_group_name_H-M   'P 1'
#
loop_
_entity.id
_entity.type
_entity.pdbx_description
1 polymer ?
#
loop_
_entity_poly.entity_id
_entity_poly.type
_entity_poly.pdbx_seq_one_letter_code
_entity_poly.pdbx_strand_id
1 'polypeptide(L)'
;MTDVKDIFESDNKLFSLIKTAIEREVASQEMYKEALAYCHDPLLQKVLERLFKEETLHEKRLLKMYSRLRQKYEADGRPLAEKKK
;
A
#
# COMPACT_ATOMS: atom_id res chain seq x y z
N MET A 1 -1.78 -26.28 -15.48
CA MET A 1 -2.55 -26.12 -14.23
C MET A 1 -1.59 -25.52 -13.23
N THR A 2 -1.87 -24.32 -12.73
CA THR A 2 -1.02 -23.67 -11.72
C THR A 2 -1.14 -24.44 -10.42
N ASP A 3 -0.02 -24.83 -9.80
CA ASP A 3 -0.03 -25.60 -8.56
C ASP A 3 -0.54 -24.71 -7.41
N VAL A 4 -1.20 -25.31 -6.42
CA VAL A 4 -1.67 -24.60 -5.22
C VAL A 4 -0.49 -23.96 -4.47
N LYS A 5 0.70 -24.58 -4.51
CA LYS A 5 1.94 -23.99 -3.98
C LYS A 5 2.35 -22.71 -4.70
N ASP A 6 2.27 -22.69 -6.04
CA ASP A 6 2.66 -21.54 -6.86
C ASP A 6 1.74 -20.34 -6.58
N ILE A 7 0.44 -20.58 -6.38
CA ILE A 7 -0.53 -19.55 -5.98
C ILE A 7 -0.13 -18.94 -4.64
N PHE A 8 0.22 -19.77 -3.66
CA PHE A 8 0.59 -19.36 -2.32
C PHE A 8 1.88 -18.53 -2.26
N GLU A 9 2.91 -18.93 -3.02
CA GLU A 9 4.15 -18.15 -3.14
C GLU A 9 3.90 -16.81 -3.82
N SER A 10 3.08 -16.78 -4.86
CA SER A 10 2.74 -15.55 -5.58
C SER A 10 1.97 -14.55 -4.70
N ASP A 11 1.05 -15.02 -3.87
CA ASP A 11 0.27 -14.18 -2.97
C ASP A 11 1.10 -13.69 -1.78
N ASN A 12 2.00 -14.52 -1.23
CA ASN A 12 2.97 -14.08 -0.23
C ASN A 12 3.91 -12.99 -0.78
N LYS A 13 4.36 -13.16 -2.03
CA LYS A 13 5.19 -12.14 -2.69
C LYS A 13 4.41 -10.84 -2.90
N LEU A 14 3.17 -10.92 -3.37
CA LEU A 14 2.29 -9.77 -3.54
C LEU A 14 2.04 -9.05 -2.20
N PHE A 15 1.81 -9.80 -1.13
CA PHE A 15 1.63 -9.25 0.22
C PHE A 15 2.85 -8.46 0.69
N SER A 16 4.05 -9.02 0.53
CA SER A 16 5.30 -8.33 0.83
C SER A 16 5.48 -7.06 0.00
N LEU A 17 5.17 -7.11 -1.30
CA LEU A 17 5.30 -5.94 -2.18
C LEU A 17 4.35 -4.81 -1.79
N ILE A 18 3.09 -5.14 -1.44
CA ILE A 18 2.12 -4.13 -0.99
C ILE A 18 2.55 -3.53 0.34
N LYS A 19 3.09 -4.33 1.27
CA LYS A 19 3.64 -3.81 2.53
C LYS A 19 4.76 -2.81 2.27
N THR A 20 5.72 -3.17 1.42
CA THR A 20 6.81 -2.26 1.00
C THR A 20 6.29 -1.01 0.30
N ALA A 21 5.24 -1.13 -0.52
CA ALA A 21 4.63 0.04 -1.16
C ALA A 21 4.05 1.00 -0.12
N ILE A 22 3.32 0.50 0.89
CA ILE A 22 2.78 1.32 1.99
C ILE A 22 3.91 2.06 2.73
N GLU A 23 5.00 1.36 3.06
CA GLU A 23 6.16 1.97 3.73
C GLU A 23 6.77 3.10 2.89
N ARG A 24 6.82 2.95 1.56
CA ARG A 24 7.30 3.98 0.63
C ARG A 24 6.35 5.17 0.51
N GLU A 25 5.03 4.95 0.55
CA GLU A 25 4.06 6.05 0.58
C GLU A 25 4.24 6.90 1.85
N VAL A 26 4.42 6.26 3.01
CA VAL A 26 4.66 6.98 4.28
C VAL A 26 5.97 7.77 4.22
N ALA A 27 7.06 7.17 3.75
CA ALA A 27 8.33 7.88 3.60
C ALA A 27 8.23 9.08 2.63
N SER A 28 7.47 8.93 1.54
CA SER A 28 7.26 10.00 0.56
C SER A 28 6.41 11.14 1.16
N GLN A 29 5.39 10.81 1.95
CA GLN A 29 4.62 11.81 2.71
C GLN A 29 5.50 12.62 3.67
N GLU A 30 6.38 11.96 4.42
CA GLU A 30 7.33 12.62 5.32
C GLU A 30 8.29 13.54 4.53
N MET A 31 8.82 13.06 3.41
CA MET A 31 9.71 13.83 2.53
C MET A 31 9.04 15.09 1.98
N TYR A 32 7.81 15.00 1.47
CA TYR A 32 7.10 16.18 0.96
C TYR A 32 6.72 17.15 2.08
N LYS A 33 6.38 16.64 3.27
CA LYS A 33 6.11 17.47 4.45
C LYS A 33 7.36 18.22 4.91
N GLU A 34 8.51 17.58 4.90
CA GLU A 34 9.79 18.21 5.18
C GLU A 34 10.14 19.25 4.11
N ALA A 35 10.00 18.92 2.82
CA ALA A 35 10.24 19.84 1.72
C ALA A 35 9.37 21.11 1.82
N LEU A 36 8.11 20.99 2.25
CA LEU A 36 7.22 22.13 2.49
C LEU A 36 7.75 23.09 3.57
N ALA A 37 8.45 22.58 4.59
CA ALA A 37 9.03 23.41 5.66
C ALA A 37 10.17 24.31 5.16
N TYR A 38 10.82 23.94 4.05
CA TYR A 38 11.94 24.67 3.44
C TYR A 38 11.57 25.40 2.14
N CYS A 39 10.34 25.21 1.63
CA CYS A 39 9.91 25.81 0.38
C CYS A 39 9.33 27.22 0.60
N HIS A 40 9.89 28.23 -0.07
CA HIS A 40 9.40 29.62 -0.03
C HIS A 40 8.65 30.04 -1.29
N ASP A 41 8.75 29.26 -2.37
CA ASP A 41 8.02 29.51 -3.61
C ASP A 41 6.55 29.04 -3.47
N PRO A 42 5.55 29.94 -3.61
CA PRO A 42 4.14 29.58 -3.44
C PRO A 42 3.58 28.59 -4.47
N LEU A 43 4.12 28.58 -5.69
CA LEU A 43 3.73 27.61 -6.73
C LEU A 43 4.29 26.24 -6.39
N LEU A 44 5.56 26.17 -5.98
CA LEU A 44 6.19 24.92 -5.60
C LEU A 44 5.56 24.33 -4.33
N GLN A 45 5.18 25.15 -3.35
CA GLN A 45 4.42 24.71 -2.18
C GLN A 45 3.12 23.99 -2.59
N LYS A 46 2.34 24.56 -3.52
CA LYS A 46 1.10 23.91 -4.01
C LYS A 46 1.36 22.57 -4.68
N VAL A 47 2.48 22.44 -5.40
CA VAL A 47 2.88 21.16 -6.02
C VAL A 47 3.21 20.14 -4.93
N LEU A 48 4.04 20.51 -3.94
CA LEU A 48 4.41 19.62 -2.84
C LEU A 48 3.20 19.20 -1.99
N GLU A 49 2.28 20.12 -1.69
CA GLU A 49 1.02 19.80 -0.99
C GLU A 49 0.16 18.81 -1.78
N ARG A 50 0.13 18.94 -3.11
CA ARG A 50 -0.62 18.03 -3.96
C ARG A 50 0.01 16.64 -3.95
N LEU A 51 1.34 16.55 -4.09
CA LEU A 51 2.07 15.28 -4.03
C LEU A 51 1.84 14.59 -2.68
N PHE A 52 1.97 15.32 -1.57
CA PHE A 52 1.66 14.81 -0.23
C PHE A 52 0.23 14.21 -0.16
N LYS A 53 -0.78 14.94 -0.68
CA LYS A 53 -2.17 14.45 -0.70
C LYS A 53 -2.34 13.22 -1.58
N GLU A 54 -1.63 13.14 -2.70
CA GLU A 54 -1.65 11.97 -3.60
C GLU A 54 -1.07 10.74 -2.90
N GLU A 55 0.06 10.83 -2.21
CA GLU A 55 0.64 9.70 -1.46
C GLU A 55 -0.24 9.25 -0.29
N THR A 56 -0.89 10.17 0.44
CA THR A 56 -1.89 9.78 1.45
C THR A 56 -3.07 9.02 0.84
N LEU A 57 -3.48 9.35 -0.39
CA LEU A 57 -4.53 8.59 -1.09
C LEU A 57 -4.02 7.23 -1.56
N HIS A 58 -2.78 7.14 -2.03
CA HIS A 58 -2.13 5.88 -2.39
C HIS A 58 -2.02 4.93 -1.18
N GLU A 59 -1.54 5.42 -0.04
CA GLU A 59 -1.47 4.67 1.21
C GLU A 59 -2.82 4.07 1.59
N LYS A 60 -3.89 4.88 1.58
CA LYS A 60 -5.26 4.42 1.89
C LYS A 60 -5.75 3.34 0.93
N ARG A 61 -5.40 3.43 -0.36
CA ARG A 61 -5.76 2.42 -1.37
C ARG A 61 -4.98 1.12 -1.12
N LEU A 62 -3.69 1.21 -0.85
CA LEU A 62 -2.83 0.07 -0.56
C LEU A 62 -3.22 -0.63 0.74
N LEU A 63 -3.55 0.09 1.81
CA LEU A 63 -4.07 -0.48 3.05
C LEU A 63 -5.36 -1.26 2.85
N LYS A 64 -6.27 -0.78 1.97
CA LYS A 64 -7.48 -1.51 1.60
C LYS A 64 -7.15 -2.78 0.83
N MET A 65 -6.19 -2.74 -0.09
CA MET A 65 -5.73 -3.92 -0.84
C MET A 65 -5.08 -4.95 0.10
N TYR A 66 -4.19 -4.50 0.98
CA TYR A 66 -3.54 -5.31 2.01
C TYR A 66 -4.57 -5.99 2.91
N SER A 67 -5.57 -5.24 3.39
CA SER A 67 -6.65 -5.78 4.21
C SER A 67 -7.46 -6.85 3.48
N ARG A 68 -7.74 -6.64 2.17
CA ARG A 68 -8.46 -7.63 1.35
C ARG A 68 -7.63 -8.88 1.10
N LEU A 69 -6.34 -8.76 0.85
CA LEU A 69 -5.44 -9.91 0.71
C LEU A 69 -5.38 -10.69 2.01
N ARG A 70 -5.23 -9.99 3.14
CA ARG A 70 -5.29 -10.62 4.47
C ARG A 70 -6.65 -11.23 4.80
N GLN A 71 -7.75 -10.78 4.22
CA GLN A 71 -9.07 -11.43 4.37
C GLN A 71 -9.29 -12.59 3.40
N LYS A 72 -8.39 -12.82 2.45
CA LYS A 72 -8.39 -14.07 1.66
C LYS A 72 -7.62 -15.18 2.36
N TYR A 73 -6.83 -14.85 3.38
CA TYR A 73 -5.93 -15.76 4.08
C TYR A 73 -6.15 -15.68 5.59
N GLU A 74 -6.50 -16.76 6.29
CA GLU A 74 -6.59 -16.79 7.75
C GLU A 74 -5.26 -16.40 8.42
N ALA A 75 -5.28 -16.12 9.72
CA ALA A 75 -4.10 -15.73 10.49
C ALA A 75 -2.95 -16.77 10.46
N ASP A 76 -3.24 -18.00 10.03
CA ASP A 76 -2.30 -19.10 9.84
C ASP A 76 -1.90 -19.35 8.36
N GLY A 77 -2.31 -18.44 7.46
CA GLY A 77 -2.02 -18.48 6.04
C GLY A 77 -3.01 -19.28 5.19
N ARG A 78 -4.00 -19.99 5.75
CA ARG A 78 -4.90 -20.81 4.93
C ARG A 78 -5.89 -19.96 4.12
N PRO A 79 -6.27 -20.32 2.89
CA PRO A 79 -7.31 -19.60 2.17
C PRO A 79 -8.63 -19.66 2.95
N LEU A 80 -9.27 -18.52 3.17
CA LEU A 80 -10.61 -18.46 3.77
C LEU A 80 -11.59 -19.15 2.82
N ALA A 81 -12.13 -20.31 3.23
CA ALA A 81 -13.12 -21.04 2.45
C ALA A 81 -14.28 -20.09 2.10
N GLU A 82 -14.57 -19.96 0.79
CA GLU A 82 -15.68 -19.13 0.32
C GLU A 82 -16.96 -19.53 1.05
N LYS A 83 -17.52 -18.60 1.84
CA LYS A 83 -18.86 -18.78 2.39
C LYS A 83 -19.84 -18.79 1.22
N LYS A 84 -20.20 -19.99 0.76
CA LYS A 84 -21.32 -20.18 -0.17
C LYS A 84 -22.57 -19.61 0.50
N LYS A 85 -23.17 -18.60 -0.14
CA LYS A 85 -24.53 -18.16 0.13
C LYS A 85 -25.53 -19.22 -0.30
#